data_AF-A0A1G1GCE4-F1
#
_entry.id   AF-A0A1G1GCE4-F1
#
_cell.length_a   1.000
_cell.length_b   1.000
_cell.length_c   1.000
_cell.angle_alpha   90.00
_cell.angle_beta   90.00
_cell.angle_gamma   90.00
#
_symmetry.space_group_name_H-M   'P 1'
#
loop_
_entity.id
_entity.type
_entity.pdbx_description
1 polymer ?
#
loop_
_entity_poly.entity_id
_entity_poly.type
_entity_poly.pdbx_seq_one_letter_code
_entity_poly.pdbx_strand_id
1 'polypeptide(L)'
;MKIYIIQFVNYTLSFFMWMILGRVVLSVISGNRVTFLTGLFEKITEPVYRITRTIAPFAKGGWVPFLSIVLIFLLRIVLIVLSSPTGAQQ
;
A
#
# COMPACT_ATOMS: atom_id res chain seq x y z
N MET A 1 9.15 12.57 19.43
CA MET A 1 9.00 11.14 19.03
C MET A 1 7.81 10.91 18.10
N LYS A 2 6.58 11.36 18.42
CA LYS A 2 5.39 11.19 17.56
C LYS A 2 5.58 11.58 16.09
N ILE A 3 6.20 12.74 15.82
CA ILE A 3 6.43 13.25 14.46
C ILE A 3 7.33 12.32 13.62
N TYR A 4 8.41 11.80 14.20
CA TYR A 4 9.31 10.86 13.50
C TYR A 4 8.60 9.55 13.15
N ILE A 5 7.75 9.05 14.06
CA ILE A 5 6.96 7.84 13.82
C ILE A 5 5.97 8.06 12.67
N ILE A 6 5.27 9.20 12.66
CA ILE A 6 4.32 9.53 11.58
C ILE A 6 5.02 9.64 10.23
N GLN A 7 6.18 10.32 10.17
CA GLN A 7 6.97 10.41 8.94
C GLN A 7 7.45 9.03 8.47
N PHE A 8 7.95 8.21 9.39
CA PHE A 8 8.40 6.86 9.08
C PHE A 8 7.27 5.98 8.54
N VAL A 9 6.09 6.03 9.16
CA VAL A 9 4.91 5.28 8.71
C VAL A 9 4.44 5.78 7.34
N ASN A 10 4.38 7.10 7.12
CA ASN A 10 3.99 7.67 5.83
C ASN A 10 4.97 7.30 4.71
N TYR A 11 6.28 7.32 5.00
CA TYR A 11 7.31 6.88 4.07
C TYR A 11 7.18 5.39 3.75
N THR A 12 6.97 4.55 4.76
CA THR A 12 6.75 3.10 4.60
C THR A 12 5.50 2.81 3.77
N LEU A 13 4.39 3.50 4.03
CA LEU A 13 3.16 3.39 3.24
C LEU A 13 3.38 3.82 1.78
N SER A 14 4.11 4.91 1.56
CA SER A 14 4.46 5.38 0.21
C SER A 14 5.33 4.36 -0.52
N PHE A 15 6.31 3.78 0.17
CA PHE A 15 7.15 2.72 -0.37
C PHE A 15 6.32 1.52 -0.81
N PHE A 16 5.41 1.02 0.03
CA PHE A 16 4.52 -0.09 -0.33
C PHE A 16 3.61 0.24 -1.52
N MET A 17 3.09 1.48 -1.59
CA MET A 17 2.29 1.93 -2.73
C MET A 17 3.07 1.85 -4.04
N TRP A 18 4.32 2.35 -4.04
CA TRP A 18 5.20 2.27 -5.20
C TRP A 18 5.58 0.84 -5.56
N MET A 19 5.79 -0.03 -4.57
CA MET A 19 6.03 -1.46 -4.81
C MET A 19 4.83 -2.14 -5.46
N ILE A 20 3.62 -1.85 -5.01
CA ILE A 20 2.39 -2.38 -5.63
C ILE A 20 2.24 -1.87 -7.06
N LEU A 21 2.49 -0.58 -7.29
CA LEU A 21 2.46 -0.02 -8.63
C LEU A 21 3.50 -0.67 -9.55
N GLY A 22 4.73 -0.86 -9.06
CA GLY A 22 5.80 -1.55 -9.77
C GLY A 22 5.43 -2.99 -10.12
N ARG A 23 4.74 -3.72 -9.22
CA ARG A 23 4.20 -5.06 -9.51
C ARG A 23 3.19 -5.02 -10.65
N VAL A 24 2.27 -4.06 -10.66
CA VAL A 24 1.25 -3.92 -11.73
C VAL A 24 1.93 -3.60 -13.06
N VAL A 25 2.85 -2.64 -13.08
CA VAL A 25 3.61 -2.27 -14.29
C VAL A 25 4.42 -3.46 -14.81
N LEU A 26 5.12 -4.19 -13.93
CA LEU A 26 5.88 -5.39 -14.30
C LEU A 26 4.97 -6.50 -14.83
N SER A 27 3.79 -6.69 -14.26
CA SER A 27 2.79 -7.66 -14.74
C SER A 27 2.29 -7.31 -16.15
N VAL A 28 2.06 -6.02 -16.42
CA VAL A 28 1.67 -5.52 -17.76
C VAL A 28 2.80 -5.72 -18.76
N ILE A 29 4.03 -5.32 -18.44
CA ILE A 29 5.19 -5.44 -19.33
C ILE A 29 5.55 -6.92 -19.58
N SER A 30 5.52 -7.76 -18.56
CA SER A 30 5.89 -9.17 -18.65
C SER A 30 4.78 -10.05 -19.22
N GLY A 31 3.61 -9.50 -19.54
CA GLY A 31 2.46 -10.27 -20.02
C GLY A 31 2.03 -11.36 -19.05
N ASN A 32 2.07 -11.06 -17.74
CA ASN A 32 1.77 -12.00 -16.65
C ASN A 32 2.72 -13.21 -16.54
N ARG A 33 3.90 -13.17 -17.17
CA ARG A 33 4.93 -14.20 -17.01
C ARG A 33 5.69 -14.01 -15.70
N VAL A 34 5.92 -15.13 -15.00
CA VAL A 34 6.70 -15.15 -13.76
C VAL A 34 8.18 -15.06 -14.10
N THR A 35 8.77 -13.90 -13.82
CA THR A 35 10.21 -13.63 -13.83
C THR A 35 10.73 -13.44 -12.39
N PHE A 36 12.05 -13.46 -12.21
CA PHE A 36 12.67 -13.20 -10.90
C PHE A 36 12.21 -11.86 -10.29
N LEU A 37 12.16 -10.81 -11.12
CA LEU A 37 11.70 -9.47 -10.71
C LEU A 37 10.24 -9.46 -10.30
N THR A 38 9.34 -10.06 -11.11
CA THR A 38 7.93 -10.14 -10.71
C THR A 38 7.79 -10.91 -9.39
N GLY A 39 8.46 -12.06 -9.24
CA GLY A 39 8.38 -12.88 -8.02
C GLY A 39 8.90 -12.17 -6.77
N LEU A 40 9.95 -11.34 -6.90
CA LEU A 40 10.43 -10.49 -5.80
C LEU A 40 9.37 -9.46 -5.38
N PHE A 41 8.77 -8.78 -6.36
CA PHE A 41 7.69 -7.82 -6.11
C PHE A 41 6.45 -8.48 -5.52
N GLU A 42 6.09 -9.69 -5.97
CA GLU A 42 5.02 -10.46 -5.37
C GLU A 42 5.32 -10.73 -3.91
N LYS A 43 6.51 -11.27 -3.59
CA LYS A 43 6.89 -11.63 -2.22
C LYS A 43 6.89 -10.44 -1.26
N ILE A 44 7.30 -9.25 -1.72
CA ILE A 44 7.32 -8.03 -0.91
C ILE A 44 5.90 -7.47 -0.70
N THR A 45 5.04 -7.55 -1.72
CA THR A 45 3.66 -7.00 -1.66
C THR A 45 2.64 -7.99 -1.09
N GLU A 46 2.97 -9.29 -1.06
CA GLU A 46 2.17 -10.39 -0.51
C GLU A 46 1.65 -10.13 0.92
N PRO A 47 2.48 -9.70 1.90
CA PRO A 47 1.99 -9.42 3.25
C PRO A 47 0.94 -8.31 3.25
N VAL A 48 1.12 -7.27 2.43
CA VAL A 48 0.14 -6.17 2.30
C VAL A 48 -1.16 -6.68 1.69
N TYR A 49 -1.07 -7.54 0.68
CA TYR A 49 -2.24 -8.13 0.03
C TYR A 49 -2.98 -9.10 0.95
N ARG A 50 -2.26 -9.86 1.78
CA ARG A 50 -2.87 -10.70 2.82
C ARG A 50 -3.67 -9.87 3.81
N ILE A 51 -3.09 -8.79 4.33
CA ILE A 51 -3.80 -7.86 5.24
C ILE A 51 -5.03 -7.28 4.53
N THR A 52 -4.88 -6.85 3.27
CA THR A 52 -5.99 -6.31 2.48
C THR A 52 -7.11 -7.34 2.30
N ARG A 53 -6.79 -8.60 1.99
CA ARG A 53 -7.77 -9.69 1.86
C ARG A 53 -8.44 -10.05 3.19
N THR A 54 -7.73 -9.93 4.30
CA THR A 54 -8.31 -10.15 5.63
C THR A 54 -9.32 -9.05 5.98
N ILE A 55 -9.02 -7.79 5.64
CA ILE A 55 -9.89 -6.64 5.93
C ILE A 55 -11.06 -6.58 4.92
N ALA A 56 -10.79 -6.87 3.65
CA ALA A 56 -11.74 -6.83 2.55
C ALA A 56 -11.85 -8.20 1.87
N PRO A 57 -12.51 -9.19 2.51
CA PRO A 57 -12.62 -10.56 1.98
C PRO A 57 -13.46 -10.63 0.68
N PHE A 58 -14.23 -9.57 0.38
CA PHE A 58 -14.99 -9.41 -0.86
C PHE A 58 -14.11 -9.08 -2.08
N ALA A 59 -12.86 -8.66 -1.88
CA ALA A 59 -11.92 -8.38 -2.96
C ALA A 59 -11.37 -9.68 -3.57
N LYS A 60 -12.02 -10.18 -4.63
CA LYS A 60 -11.57 -11.37 -5.37
C LYS A 60 -10.79 -10.98 -6.64
N GLY A 61 -9.69 -11.69 -6.89
CA GLY A 61 -8.96 -11.66 -8.16
C GLY A 61 -8.12 -10.40 -8.40
N GLY A 62 -8.17 -9.87 -9.63
CA GLY A 62 -7.32 -8.77 -10.11
C GLY A 62 -7.57 -7.40 -9.47
N TRP A 63 -8.57 -7.28 -8.60
CA TRP A 63 -8.89 -6.04 -7.87
C TRP A 63 -8.08 -5.85 -6.59
N VAL A 64 -7.43 -6.91 -6.10
CA VAL A 64 -6.63 -6.86 -4.86
C VAL A 64 -5.52 -5.79 -4.89
N PRO A 65 -4.73 -5.62 -5.97
CA PRO A 65 -3.76 -4.52 -6.08
C PRO A 65 -4.40 -3.14 -5.92
N PHE A 66 -5.55 -2.93 -6.57
CA PHE A 66 -6.27 -1.66 -6.52
C PHE A 66 -6.79 -1.39 -5.10
N LEU A 67 -7.40 -2.38 -4.46
CA LEU A 67 -7.84 -2.25 -3.07
C LEU A 67 -6.68 -2.00 -2.11
N SER A 68 -5.52 -2.62 -2.31
CA SER A 68 -4.35 -2.35 -1.47
C SER A 68 -3.85 -0.91 -1.62
N ILE A 69 -3.87 -0.35 -2.84
CA ILE A 69 -3.56 1.07 -3.07
C ILE A 69 -4.57 1.96 -2.35
N VAL A 70 -5.87 1.68 -2.49
CA VAL A 70 -6.94 2.44 -1.81
C VAL A 70 -6.78 2.35 -0.29
N LEU A 71 -6.49 1.17 0.25
CA LEU A 71 -6.29 0.95 1.68
C LEU A 71 -5.10 1.75 2.20
N ILE A 72 -3.96 1.72 1.50
CA ILE A 72 -2.79 2.53 1.82
C ILE A 72 -3.13 4.02 1.78
N PHE A 73 -3.88 4.46 0.77
CA PHE A 73 -4.27 5.86 0.63
C PHE A 73 -5.17 6.32 1.78
N LEU A 74 -6.17 5.52 2.16
CA LEU A 74 -7.03 5.79 3.31
C LEU A 74 -6.22 5.84 4.62
N LEU A 75 -5.30 4.90 4.82
CA LEU A 75 -4.37 4.92 5.96
C LEU A 75 -3.55 6.21 6.02
N ARG A 76 -3.07 6.72 4.88
CA ARG A 76 -2.36 8.00 4.81
C ARG A 76 -3.25 9.18 5.18
N ILE A 77 -4.49 9.23 4.67
CA ILE A 77 -5.47 10.28 5.03
C ILE A 77 -5.75 10.25 6.52
N VAL A 78 -6.04 9.07 7.08
CA VAL A 78 -6.30 8.89 8.52
C VAL A 78 -5.10 9.33 9.34
N LEU A 79 -3.88 8.99 8.93
CA LEU A 79 -2.67 9.45 9.61
C LEU A 79 -2.54 10.97 9.56
N ILE A 80 -2.79 11.61 8.43
CA ILE A 80 -2.75 13.07 8.30
C ILE A 80 -3.81 13.70 9.22
N VAL A 81 -5.05 13.21 9.20
CA VAL A 81 -6.15 13.74 10.03
C VAL A 81 -5.90 13.53 11.53
N LEU A 82 -5.35 12.38 11.92
CA LEU A 82 -5.01 12.09 13.32
C LEU A 82 -3.77 12.88 13.79
N SER A 83 -2.88 13.24 12.86
CA SER A 83 -1.68 14.02 13.15
C SER A 83 -1.88 15.52 13.00
N SER A 84 -2.90 15.96 12.26
CA SER A 84 -3.36 17.33 12.34
C SER A 84 -3.87 17.58 13.76
N PRO A 85 -3.35 18.60 14.45
CA PRO A 85 -3.87 18.97 15.75
C PRO A 85 -5.30 19.48 15.51
N THR A 86 -6.31 18.68 15.87
CA THR A 86 -7.71 19.10 15.87
C THR A 86 -7.98 20.10 17.02
N GLY A 87 -7.14 21.14 17.14
CA GLY A 87 -7.16 22.13 18.22
C GLY A 87 -6.25 23.34 18.04
N ALA A 88 -5.72 23.61 16.85
CA ALA A 88 -5.00 24.86 16.58
C ALA A 88 -5.50 25.51 15.28
N GLN A 89 -6.80 25.79 15.23
CA GLN A 89 -7.27 26.99 14.54
C GLN A 89 -7.22 28.12 15.56
N GLN A 90 -6.10 28.83 15.58
CA GLN A 90 -6.02 30.23 16.01
C GLN A 90 -5.53 31.03 14.82
#